data_AF-A0A6G6WJ83-F1
#
_entry.id   AF-A0A6G6WJ83-F1
#
_cell.length_a   1.000
_cell.length_b   1.000
_cell.length_c   1.000
_cell.angle_alpha   90.00
_cell.angle_beta   90.00
_cell.angle_gamma   90.00
#
_symmetry.space_group_name_H-M   'P 1'
#
loop_
_entity.id
_entity.type
_entity.pdbx_description
1 polymer ?
#
loop_
_entity_poly.entity_id
_entity_poly.type
_entity_poly.pdbx_seq_one_letter_code
_entity_poly.pdbx_strand_id
1 'polypeptide(L)'
;MRSRVVAPLLAAVLGIGGGVTTALVVDDGGGDEPAASSFNDPLHLRIPQVDQADCTGQALLIVGYGDTAAPLSNAVANASSSKGLRYLRTDSSCPTVMGPEGKDPPKYAVYRGPYDSKQDPCEVRMSGTEVNSFVTVLSSGNEQLVKCPCEIPSSEAPALELGMAVTTESKVWVRALQAMFSDDAQLHPQRGAFPGDQITGIFDDPTSARVAEYQDDAPGQVTERGAVDTATWSLLTLRLCRNYEY
;
A
#
# COMPACT_ATOMS: atom_id res chain seq x y z
N MET A 1 31.17 70.85 -20.25
CA MET A 1 29.70 70.76 -20.06
C MET A 1 29.48 69.90 -18.80
N ARG A 2 29.07 70.49 -17.67
CA ARG A 2 27.66 70.55 -17.16
C ARG A 2 27.00 69.16 -17.21
N SER A 3 26.48 68.52 -16.16
CA SER A 3 26.22 68.85 -14.75
C SER A 3 26.01 67.52 -13.98
N ARG A 4 26.21 67.58 -12.66
CA ARG A 4 25.83 66.56 -11.66
C ARG A 4 24.31 66.38 -11.60
N VAL A 5 23.81 65.17 -11.31
CA VAL A 5 22.71 64.96 -10.36
C VAL A 5 22.94 63.65 -9.60
N VAL A 6 23.07 63.80 -8.28
CA VAL A 6 22.95 62.79 -7.24
C VAL A 6 21.53 62.89 -6.71
N ALA A 7 20.83 61.77 -6.51
CA ALA A 7 19.91 61.61 -5.38
C ALA A 7 19.48 60.13 -5.20
N PRO A 8 19.66 59.57 -3.99
CA PRO A 8 19.01 58.33 -3.54
C PRO A 8 17.62 58.65 -2.97
N LEU A 9 16.70 57.68 -3.00
CA LEU A 9 15.46 57.74 -2.23
C LEU A 9 15.29 56.46 -1.42
N LEU A 10 15.22 56.68 -0.11
CA LEU A 10 14.99 55.76 0.99
C LEU A 10 13.49 55.70 1.34
N ALA A 11 13.14 54.60 2.02
CA ALA A 11 11.94 54.34 2.84
C ALA A 11 10.62 54.04 2.07
N ALA A 12 9.77 53.11 2.50
CA ALA A 12 9.43 52.78 3.88
C ALA A 12 9.02 51.31 4.12
N VAL A 13 9.16 50.95 5.39
CA VAL A 13 8.82 49.70 6.07
C VAL A 13 7.31 49.63 6.38
N LEU A 14 6.82 48.39 6.58
CA LEU A 14 5.69 47.95 7.42
C LEU A 14 4.41 47.52 6.68
N GLY A 15 4.01 46.26 6.91
CA GLY A 15 2.65 45.81 6.68
C GLY A 15 2.50 44.30 6.55
N ILE A 16 2.31 43.61 7.68
CA ILE A 16 1.79 42.24 7.79
C ILE A 16 0.46 42.13 7.04
N GLY A 17 0.23 41.02 6.33
CA GLY A 17 -1.12 40.66 5.88
C GLY A 17 -1.11 39.48 4.93
N GLY A 18 -1.56 38.32 5.40
CA GLY A 18 -1.84 37.17 4.54
C GLY A 18 -2.82 37.55 3.43
N GLY A 19 -2.41 37.31 2.18
CA GLY A 19 -3.26 37.47 1.00
C GLY A 19 -3.83 36.12 0.60
N VAL A 20 -4.95 35.74 1.22
CA VAL A 20 -5.91 34.83 0.61
C VAL A 20 -6.38 35.50 -0.69
N THR A 21 -6.20 34.83 -1.83
CA THR A 21 -6.87 35.20 -3.07
C THR A 21 -8.36 34.96 -2.88
N THR A 22 -9.09 35.98 -2.45
CA THR A 22 -10.54 36.05 -2.56
C THR A 22 -10.87 36.18 -4.03
N ALA A 23 -11.29 35.06 -4.64
CA ALA A 23 -11.95 35.08 -5.93
C ALA A 23 -13.20 35.95 -5.81
N LEU A 24 -13.32 36.90 -6.75
CA LEU A 24 -14.48 37.76 -6.93
C LEU A 24 -15.75 36.93 -7.03
N VAL A 25 -16.64 37.06 -6.04
CA VAL A 25 -18.04 36.66 -6.17
C VAL A 25 -18.71 37.75 -6.97
N VAL A 26 -19.00 37.46 -8.24
CA VAL A 26 -20.01 38.19 -9.01
C VAL A 26 -21.34 37.55 -8.65
N ASP A 27 -22.17 38.32 -7.95
CA ASP A 27 -23.55 37.99 -7.63
C ASP A 27 -24.41 38.45 -8.80
N ASP A 28 -24.97 37.51 -9.55
CA ASP A 28 -26.08 37.76 -10.47
C ASP A 28 -27.00 36.52 -10.47
N GLY A 29 -27.87 36.48 -9.48
CA GLY A 29 -29.27 36.04 -9.57
C GLY A 29 -29.60 34.75 -10.33
N GLY A 30 -29.91 33.70 -9.58
CA GLY A 30 -30.72 32.57 -10.04
C GLY A 30 -30.09 31.24 -9.66
N GLY A 31 -30.79 30.45 -8.86
CA GLY A 31 -30.22 29.28 -8.19
C GLY A 31 -29.67 28.22 -9.14
N ASP A 32 -28.56 27.62 -8.72
CA ASP A 32 -28.23 26.22 -8.90
C ASP A 32 -27.07 25.88 -7.95
N GLU A 33 -27.04 24.62 -7.53
CA GLU A 33 -26.16 24.04 -6.51
C GLU A 33 -24.68 24.43 -6.63
N PRO A 34 -23.91 24.49 -5.52
CA PRO A 34 -22.48 24.78 -5.60
C PRO A 34 -21.80 23.76 -6.52
N ALA A 35 -21.29 24.25 -7.65
CA ALA A 35 -20.58 23.47 -8.63
C ALA A 35 -19.53 22.58 -7.94
N ALA A 36 -19.71 21.27 -8.06
CA ALA A 36 -18.70 20.29 -7.68
C ALA A 36 -17.37 20.73 -8.32
N SER A 37 -16.35 20.94 -7.49
CA SER A 37 -15.00 21.20 -7.98
C SER A 37 -14.63 20.08 -8.96
N SER A 38 -14.52 20.41 -10.25
CA SER A 38 -14.21 19.44 -11.30
C SER A 38 -12.75 19.03 -11.15
N PHE A 39 -12.48 18.02 -10.33
CA PHE A 39 -11.17 17.39 -10.31
C PHE A 39 -10.95 16.64 -11.62
N ASN A 40 -9.68 16.51 -12.03
CA ASN A 40 -9.31 15.74 -13.22
C ASN A 40 -9.68 14.26 -13.01
N ASP A 41 -10.64 13.77 -13.78
CA ASP A 41 -11.15 12.40 -13.71
C ASP A 41 -11.51 11.85 -15.10
N PRO A 42 -10.49 11.58 -15.95
CA PRO A 42 -10.72 11.06 -17.31
C PRO A 42 -11.39 9.69 -17.34
N LEU A 43 -11.38 8.94 -16.22
CA LEU A 43 -12.02 7.63 -16.11
C LEU A 43 -13.41 7.68 -15.45
N HIS A 44 -13.90 8.86 -15.07
CA HIS A 44 -15.20 9.07 -14.42
C HIS A 44 -15.42 8.18 -13.17
N LEU A 45 -14.37 7.95 -12.39
CA LEU A 45 -14.40 7.12 -11.18
C LEU A 45 -14.99 7.83 -9.95
N ARG A 46 -15.26 9.14 -10.05
CA ARG A 46 -15.71 10.02 -8.95
C ARG A 46 -14.71 10.11 -7.79
N ILE A 47 -13.44 9.84 -8.08
CA ILE A 47 -12.29 10.05 -7.20
C ILE A 47 -11.20 10.75 -8.01
N PRO A 48 -10.34 11.58 -7.40
CA PRO A 48 -9.38 12.38 -8.17
C PRO A 48 -8.23 11.53 -8.74
N GLN A 49 -7.81 11.87 -9.96
CA GLN A 49 -6.52 11.41 -10.48
C GLN A 49 -5.39 12.24 -9.86
N VAL A 50 -4.47 11.58 -9.17
CA VAL A 50 -3.29 12.18 -8.55
C VAL A 50 -2.11 11.25 -8.77
N ASP A 51 -1.28 11.58 -9.76
CA ASP A 51 -0.08 10.83 -10.12
C ASP A 51 1.04 11.07 -9.10
N GLN A 52 1.80 10.02 -8.78
CA GLN A 52 2.85 10.04 -7.76
C GLN A 52 4.23 10.15 -8.43
N ALA A 53 4.51 11.27 -9.10
CA ALA A 53 5.70 11.42 -9.94
C ALA A 53 7.03 11.29 -9.16
N ASP A 54 7.04 11.70 -7.89
CA ASP A 54 8.22 11.65 -7.04
C ASP A 54 8.33 10.29 -6.33
N CYS A 55 9.53 9.70 -6.35
CA CYS A 55 9.85 8.50 -5.57
C CYS A 55 10.25 8.88 -4.14
N THR A 56 9.24 9.13 -3.30
CA THR A 56 9.42 9.67 -1.94
C THR A 56 9.84 8.64 -0.90
N GLY A 57 9.81 7.34 -1.22
CA GLY A 57 9.96 6.25 -0.25
C GLY A 57 8.71 6.04 0.65
N GLN A 58 7.63 6.79 0.42
CA GLN A 58 6.36 6.58 1.12
C GLN A 58 5.62 5.35 0.59
N ALA A 59 4.72 4.79 1.40
CA ALA A 59 3.94 3.62 1.04
C ALA A 59 2.58 4.00 0.44
N LEU A 60 2.09 3.19 -0.50
CA LEU A 60 0.72 3.22 -1.00
C LEU A 60 0.02 1.91 -0.68
N LEU A 61 -1.25 1.99 -0.30
CA LEU A 61 -2.15 0.83 -0.33
C LEU A 61 -2.89 0.83 -1.66
N ILE A 62 -2.51 -0.05 -2.58
CA ILE A 62 -3.22 -0.26 -3.85
C ILE A 62 -4.44 -1.12 -3.55
N VAL A 63 -5.63 -0.62 -3.89
CA VAL A 63 -6.92 -1.31 -3.66
C VAL A 63 -7.54 -1.81 -4.97
N GLY A 64 -6.98 -1.43 -6.12
CA GLY A 64 -7.37 -1.92 -7.43
C GLY A 64 -6.46 -1.44 -8.53
N TYR A 65 -6.46 -2.12 -9.67
CA TYR A 65 -5.60 -1.81 -10.80
C TYR A 65 -6.19 -2.33 -12.11
N GLY A 66 -5.71 -1.80 -13.23
CA GLY A 66 -6.07 -2.28 -14.56
C GLY A 66 -5.92 -1.22 -15.65
N ASP A 67 -6.25 -1.61 -16.88
CA ASP A 67 -6.00 -0.78 -18.06
C ASP A 67 -7.20 0.09 -18.48
N THR A 68 -8.35 -0.14 -17.86
CA THR A 68 -9.62 0.49 -18.21
C THR A 68 -10.40 0.91 -16.97
N ALA A 69 -11.44 1.75 -17.13
CA ALA A 69 -12.25 2.21 -16.01
C ALA A 69 -12.98 1.07 -15.27
N ALA A 70 -13.38 -0.02 -15.94
CA ALA A 70 -14.21 -1.08 -15.34
C ALA A 70 -13.59 -1.75 -14.09
N PRO A 71 -12.35 -2.27 -14.11
CA PRO A 71 -11.72 -2.84 -12.91
C PRO A 71 -11.51 -1.80 -11.80
N LEU A 72 -11.20 -0.55 -12.17
CA LEU A 72 -11.00 0.53 -11.20
C LEU A 72 -12.32 0.96 -10.53
N SER A 73 -13.40 1.10 -11.30
CA SER A 73 -14.74 1.37 -10.76
C SER A 73 -15.19 0.27 -9.81
N ASN A 74 -14.92 -1.00 -10.14
CA ASN A 74 -15.21 -2.11 -9.25
C ASN A 74 -14.41 -2.01 -7.94
N ALA A 75 -13.13 -1.64 -8.00
CA ALA A 75 -12.32 -1.43 -6.81
C ALA A 75 -12.86 -0.28 -5.94
N VAL A 76 -13.21 0.86 -6.54
CA VAL A 76 -13.79 2.00 -5.83
C VAL A 76 -15.13 1.66 -5.18
N ALA A 77 -15.99 0.92 -5.88
CA ALA A 77 -17.32 0.54 -5.38
C ALA A 77 -17.26 -0.48 -4.23
N ASN A 78 -16.25 -1.35 -4.21
CA ASN A 78 -16.09 -2.38 -3.19
C ASN A 78 -15.11 -1.99 -2.07
N ALA A 79 -14.47 -0.82 -2.17
CA ALA A 79 -13.64 -0.30 -1.10
C ALA A 79 -14.47 0.00 0.15
N SER A 80 -13.88 -0.20 1.31
CA SER A 80 -14.57 0.02 2.60
C SER A 80 -15.06 1.46 2.80
N SER A 81 -14.39 2.42 2.15
CA SER A 81 -14.76 3.83 2.12
C SER A 81 -14.19 4.51 0.88
N SER A 82 -14.95 5.38 0.22
CA SER A 82 -14.41 6.22 -0.87
C SER A 82 -13.52 7.35 -0.36
N LYS A 83 -13.56 7.67 0.95
CA LYS A 83 -12.80 8.77 1.53
C LYS A 83 -11.30 8.49 1.41
N GLY A 84 -10.57 9.42 0.80
CA GLY A 84 -9.11 9.31 0.64
C GLY A 84 -8.65 8.37 -0.47
N LEU A 85 -9.57 7.80 -1.26
CA LEU A 85 -9.20 7.11 -2.50
C LEU A 85 -8.79 8.11 -3.58
N ARG A 86 -7.77 7.73 -4.31
CA ARG A 86 -7.26 8.42 -5.49
C ARG A 86 -6.91 7.36 -6.53
N TYR A 87 -6.73 7.78 -7.77
CA TYR A 87 -6.11 6.91 -8.75
C TYR A 87 -4.96 7.61 -9.45
N LEU A 88 -4.09 6.82 -10.06
CA LEU A 88 -2.93 7.31 -10.80
C LEU A 88 -2.79 6.58 -12.13
N ARG A 89 -2.07 7.22 -13.04
CA ARG A 89 -1.43 6.57 -14.18
C ARG A 89 -0.07 6.06 -13.75
N THR A 90 0.18 4.78 -13.97
CA THR A 90 1.45 4.15 -13.58
C THR A 90 2.61 4.68 -14.41
N ASP A 91 2.40 4.94 -15.70
CA ASP A 91 3.39 5.50 -16.65
C ASP A 91 3.80 6.95 -16.35
N SER A 92 3.04 7.64 -15.51
CA SER A 92 3.23 9.04 -15.13
C SER A 92 3.59 9.18 -13.64
N SER A 93 3.85 8.06 -12.96
CA SER A 93 4.19 7.97 -11.54
C SER A 93 5.58 7.38 -11.35
N CYS A 94 6.08 7.37 -10.11
CA CYS A 94 7.33 6.73 -9.71
C CYS A 94 7.37 5.28 -10.25
N PRO A 95 8.46 4.85 -10.91
CA PRO A 95 8.56 3.52 -11.49
C PRO A 95 8.76 2.46 -10.40
N THR A 96 7.67 2.06 -9.75
CA THR A 96 7.58 0.99 -8.75
C THR A 96 6.50 -0.02 -9.16
N VAL A 97 6.44 -1.15 -8.47
CA VAL A 97 5.39 -2.16 -8.65
C VAL A 97 4.02 -1.58 -8.26
N MET A 98 3.11 -1.51 -9.24
CA MET A 98 1.74 -0.99 -9.11
C MET A 98 0.67 -2.06 -9.41
N GLY A 99 1.10 -3.32 -9.51
CA GLY A 99 0.29 -4.47 -9.92
C GLY A 99 0.85 -5.77 -9.32
N PRO A 100 0.40 -6.93 -9.81
CA PRO A 100 0.97 -8.21 -9.43
C PRO A 100 2.47 -8.29 -9.76
N GLU A 101 3.26 -8.84 -8.84
CA GLU A 101 4.71 -9.06 -9.05
C GLU A 101 4.95 -9.93 -10.30
N GLY A 102 6.00 -9.62 -11.06
CA GLY A 102 6.39 -10.37 -12.26
C GLY A 102 5.40 -10.28 -13.43
N LYS A 103 4.48 -9.32 -13.43
CA LYS A 103 3.56 -9.01 -14.54
C LYS A 103 3.81 -7.62 -15.09
N ASP A 104 3.33 -7.39 -16.32
CA ASP A 104 3.36 -6.06 -16.90
C ASP A 104 2.61 -5.05 -16.02
N PRO A 105 3.16 -3.83 -15.82
CA PRO A 105 2.49 -2.82 -15.02
C PRO A 105 1.12 -2.46 -15.62
N PRO A 106 0.05 -2.41 -14.80
CA PRO A 106 -1.26 -1.97 -15.27
C PRO A 106 -1.19 -0.49 -15.65
N LYS A 107 -2.03 0.00 -16.57
CA LYS A 107 -2.04 1.42 -16.96
C LYS A 107 -2.44 2.35 -15.81
N TYR A 108 -3.36 1.91 -14.96
CA TYR A 108 -3.87 2.68 -13.83
C TYR A 108 -3.93 1.85 -12.54
N ALA A 109 -3.84 2.54 -11.40
CA ALA A 109 -4.03 1.97 -10.08
C ALA A 109 -4.87 2.91 -9.19
N VAL A 110 -5.76 2.33 -8.39
CA VAL A 110 -6.53 3.01 -7.32
C VAL A 110 -5.82 2.75 -6.01
N TYR A 111 -5.60 3.79 -5.22
CA TYR A 111 -4.80 3.71 -4.01
C TYR A 111 -5.32 4.60 -2.87
N ARG A 112 -4.82 4.30 -1.66
CA ARG A 112 -4.82 5.20 -0.50
C ARG A 112 -3.39 5.62 -0.15
N GLY A 113 -3.26 6.79 0.46
CA GLY A 113 -1.98 7.36 0.87
C GLY A 113 -1.62 8.64 0.09
N PRO A 114 -0.34 9.00 0.01
CA PRO A 114 0.81 8.27 0.57
C PRO A 114 0.80 8.16 2.11
N TYR A 115 1.37 7.09 2.63
CA TYR A 115 1.60 6.84 4.05
C TYR A 115 3.10 7.04 4.37
N ASP A 116 3.39 7.66 5.50
CA ASP A 116 4.77 7.92 5.94
C ASP A 116 5.48 6.65 6.43
N SER A 117 4.71 5.64 6.83
CA SER A 117 5.20 4.33 7.25
C SER A 117 4.60 3.22 6.38
N LYS A 118 5.28 2.07 6.31
CA LYS A 118 4.73 0.84 5.73
C LYS A 118 3.73 0.15 6.66
N GLN A 119 3.84 0.38 7.96
CA GLN A 119 3.02 -0.26 8.99
C GLN A 119 1.54 0.09 8.81
N ASP A 120 1.18 1.37 8.70
CA ASP A 120 -0.21 1.82 8.60
C ASP A 120 -0.99 1.18 7.44
N PRO A 121 -0.51 1.20 6.18
CA PRO A 121 -1.23 0.53 5.08
C PRO A 121 -1.23 -0.99 5.23
N CYS A 122 -0.24 -1.55 5.92
CA CYS A 122 -0.19 -2.98 6.22
C CYS A 122 -1.24 -3.40 7.25
N GLU A 123 -1.45 -2.64 8.33
CA GLU A 123 -2.53 -2.89 9.28
C GLU A 123 -3.90 -2.87 8.57
N VAL A 124 -4.13 -1.88 7.70
CA VAL A 124 -5.36 -1.80 6.90
C VAL A 124 -5.53 -3.04 6.01
N ARG A 125 -4.48 -3.45 5.29
CA ARG A 125 -4.51 -4.66 4.47
C ARG A 125 -4.84 -5.90 5.32
N MET A 126 -4.10 -6.09 6.42
CA MET A 126 -4.14 -7.30 7.21
C MET A 126 -5.43 -7.44 8.02
N SER A 127 -6.16 -6.34 8.25
CA SER A 127 -7.54 -6.39 8.79
C SER A 127 -8.54 -7.13 7.89
N GLY A 128 -8.21 -7.35 6.60
CA GLY A 128 -9.12 -7.94 5.61
C GLY A 128 -10.20 -6.99 5.09
N THR A 129 -10.19 -5.72 5.51
CA THR A 129 -11.16 -4.70 5.11
C THR A 129 -11.05 -4.34 3.62
N GLU A 130 -9.83 -4.31 3.08
CA GLU A 130 -9.55 -4.04 1.67
C GLU A 130 -9.10 -5.32 0.96
N VAL A 131 -10.08 -6.15 0.57
CA VAL A 131 -9.82 -7.45 -0.07
C VAL A 131 -9.06 -7.25 -1.39
N ASN A 132 -8.09 -8.11 -1.67
CA ASN A 132 -7.22 -8.05 -2.86
C ASN A 132 -6.40 -6.76 -3.01
N SER A 133 -6.27 -5.97 -1.94
CA SER A 133 -5.32 -4.86 -1.91
C SER A 133 -3.88 -5.38 -1.98
N PHE A 134 -2.88 -4.50 -1.98
CA PHE A 134 -1.47 -4.76 -1.65
C PHE A 134 -0.76 -3.46 -1.33
N VAL A 135 0.38 -3.55 -0.65
CA VAL A 135 1.17 -2.39 -0.25
C VAL A 135 2.43 -2.32 -1.13
N THR A 136 2.72 -1.13 -1.63
CA THR A 136 3.92 -0.83 -2.42
C THR A 136 4.61 0.40 -1.86
N VAL A 137 5.91 0.55 -2.13
CA VAL A 137 6.70 1.73 -1.77
C VAL A 137 6.99 2.53 -3.04
N LEU A 138 6.88 3.86 -2.95
CA LEU A 138 7.28 4.80 -4.00
C LEU A 138 8.81 4.89 -4.08
N SER A 139 9.43 3.81 -4.54
CA SER A 139 10.86 3.65 -4.71
C SER A 139 11.17 3.28 -6.15
N SER A 140 12.11 3.99 -6.76
CA SER A 140 12.45 3.78 -8.18
C SER A 140 13.09 2.41 -8.38
N GLY A 141 12.52 1.63 -9.30
CA GLY A 141 13.01 0.29 -9.64
C GLY A 141 12.62 -0.78 -8.62
N ASN A 142 11.74 -0.48 -7.66
CA ASN A 142 11.20 -1.50 -6.77
C ASN A 142 10.26 -2.44 -7.53
N GLU A 143 10.60 -3.72 -7.52
CA GLU A 143 9.83 -4.80 -8.17
C GLU A 143 9.05 -5.66 -7.17
N GLN A 144 9.17 -5.38 -5.87
CA GLN A 144 8.61 -6.19 -4.79
C GLN A 144 7.49 -5.45 -4.04
N LEU A 145 6.42 -6.16 -3.75
CA LEU A 145 5.36 -5.69 -2.87
C LEU A 145 5.77 -5.87 -1.42
N VAL A 146 5.36 -4.94 -0.56
CA VAL A 146 5.59 -5.04 0.87
C VAL A 146 4.87 -6.27 1.43
N LYS A 147 5.62 -7.21 2.01
CA LYS A 147 5.07 -8.35 2.74
C LYS A 147 4.68 -7.89 4.14
N CYS A 148 3.41 -7.52 4.30
CA CYS A 148 2.91 -6.89 5.52
C CYS A 148 3.14 -7.62 6.85
N PRO A 149 3.21 -8.96 6.95
CA PRO A 149 3.64 -9.61 8.19
C PRO A 149 5.02 -9.18 8.68
N CYS A 150 5.87 -8.63 7.81
CA CYS A 150 7.19 -8.10 8.14
C CYS A 150 7.19 -6.68 8.72
N GLU A 151 6.07 -5.96 8.56
CA GLU A 151 5.93 -4.55 8.96
C GLU A 151 4.95 -4.38 10.13
N ILE A 152 4.35 -5.49 10.61
CA ILE A 152 3.43 -5.52 11.75
C ILE A 152 4.09 -6.27 12.92
N PRO A 153 4.02 -5.75 14.16
CA PRO A 153 4.52 -6.46 15.33
C PRO A 153 3.88 -7.84 15.47
N SER A 154 4.69 -8.88 15.74
CA SER A 154 4.20 -10.26 15.90
C SER A 154 3.19 -10.45 17.04
N SER A 155 3.11 -9.51 17.99
CA SER A 155 2.09 -9.47 19.05
C SER A 155 0.69 -9.10 18.55
N GLU A 156 0.58 -8.49 17.37
CA GLU A 156 -0.69 -8.09 16.75
C GLU A 156 -1.16 -9.12 15.71
N ALA A 157 -0.30 -10.06 15.34
CA ALA A 157 -0.65 -11.13 14.40
C ALA A 157 -1.55 -12.18 15.09
N PRO A 158 -2.58 -12.69 14.39
CA PRO A 158 -3.50 -13.66 14.95
C PRO A 158 -2.85 -15.04 15.10
N ALA A 159 -3.35 -15.85 16.03
CA ALA A 159 -3.00 -17.26 16.05
C ALA A 159 -3.56 -17.97 14.80
N LEU A 160 -2.74 -18.82 14.16
CA LEU A 160 -3.16 -19.64 13.02
C LEU A 160 -2.91 -21.12 13.33
N GLU A 161 -3.90 -21.96 13.09
CA GLU A 161 -3.84 -23.39 13.39
C GLU A 161 -4.77 -24.20 12.48
N LEU A 162 -4.55 -25.50 12.41
CA LEU A 162 -5.42 -26.40 11.66
C LEU A 162 -6.85 -26.39 12.22
N GLY A 163 -7.83 -26.35 11.34
CA GLY A 163 -9.24 -26.37 11.72
C GLY A 163 -9.79 -25.04 12.23
N MET A 164 -9.00 -23.96 12.23
CA MET A 164 -9.49 -22.62 12.56
C MET A 164 -10.62 -22.17 11.62
N ALA A 165 -11.49 -21.29 12.11
CA ALA A 165 -12.54 -20.72 11.28
C ALA A 165 -11.96 -19.80 10.20
N VAL A 166 -12.39 -19.99 8.95
CA VAL A 166 -11.88 -19.21 7.82
C VAL A 166 -12.68 -17.91 7.65
N THR A 167 -12.13 -16.82 8.19
CA THR A 167 -12.63 -15.44 8.04
C THR A 167 -11.91 -14.70 6.92
N THR A 168 -12.38 -13.50 6.55
CA THR A 168 -11.68 -12.64 5.57
C THR A 168 -10.29 -12.24 6.07
N GLU A 169 -10.20 -11.86 7.35
CA GLU A 169 -8.94 -11.48 8.00
C GLU A 169 -7.95 -12.65 8.04
N SER A 170 -8.35 -13.82 8.55
CA SER A 170 -7.47 -15.00 8.60
C SER A 170 -7.02 -15.43 7.21
N LYS A 171 -7.90 -15.36 6.18
CA LYS A 171 -7.50 -15.61 4.78
C LYS A 171 -6.35 -14.70 4.32
N VAL A 172 -6.39 -13.41 4.68
CA VAL A 172 -5.33 -12.47 4.30
C VAL A 172 -4.02 -12.82 5.02
N TRP A 173 -4.06 -13.10 6.32
CA TRP A 173 -2.90 -13.54 7.09
C TRP A 173 -2.27 -14.82 6.56
N VAL A 174 -3.10 -15.84 6.29
CA VAL A 174 -2.63 -17.12 5.77
C VAL A 174 -2.02 -16.96 4.37
N ARG A 175 -2.65 -16.19 3.46
CA ARG A 175 -2.06 -15.92 2.14
C ARG A 175 -0.73 -15.21 2.23
N ALA A 176 -0.61 -14.24 3.14
CA ALA A 176 0.64 -13.51 3.33
C ALA A 176 1.75 -14.45 3.82
N LEU A 177 1.45 -15.34 4.77
CA LEU A 177 2.40 -16.37 5.22
C LEU A 177 2.80 -17.33 4.10
N GLN A 178 1.83 -17.88 3.38
CA GLN A 178 2.06 -18.80 2.25
C GLN A 178 2.87 -18.15 1.13
N ALA A 179 2.63 -16.88 0.83
CA ALA A 179 3.42 -16.12 -0.13
C ALA A 179 4.89 -16.01 0.33
N MET A 180 5.13 -15.70 1.60
CA MET A 180 6.50 -15.68 2.13
C MET A 180 7.19 -17.05 2.08
N PHE A 181 6.45 -18.16 2.26
CA PHE A 181 7.00 -19.50 2.08
C PHE A 181 7.35 -19.81 0.63
N SER A 182 6.49 -19.40 -0.31
CA SER A 182 6.75 -19.52 -1.74
C SER A 182 8.01 -18.75 -2.14
N ASP A 183 8.14 -17.51 -1.67
CA ASP A 183 9.30 -16.66 -1.97
C ASP A 183 10.59 -17.25 -1.37
N ASP A 184 10.56 -17.74 -0.11
CA ASP A 184 11.72 -18.43 0.50
C ASP A 184 12.10 -19.71 -0.24
N ALA A 185 11.12 -20.49 -0.72
CA ALA A 185 11.37 -21.72 -1.47
C ALA A 185 12.06 -21.45 -2.82
N GLN A 186 11.75 -20.31 -3.47
CA GLN A 186 12.41 -19.90 -4.71
C GLN A 186 13.88 -19.49 -4.45
N LEU A 187 14.13 -18.78 -3.35
CA LEU A 187 15.48 -18.35 -2.96
C LEU A 187 16.33 -19.48 -2.36
N HIS A 188 15.69 -20.47 -1.74
CA HIS A 188 16.33 -21.59 -1.05
C HIS A 188 15.73 -22.95 -1.43
N PRO A 189 15.91 -23.42 -2.68
CA PRO A 189 15.30 -24.66 -3.17
C PRO A 189 15.62 -25.91 -2.34
N GLN A 190 16.76 -25.92 -1.65
CA GLN A 190 17.20 -27.01 -0.77
C GLN A 190 16.30 -27.19 0.46
N ARG A 191 15.50 -26.19 0.83
CA ARG A 191 14.52 -26.28 1.93
C ARG A 191 13.21 -26.93 1.51
N GLY A 192 13.07 -27.35 0.25
CA GLY A 192 11.82 -27.90 -0.27
C GLY A 192 10.94 -26.82 -0.92
N ALA A 193 10.05 -27.29 -1.80
CA ALA A 193 9.18 -26.43 -2.59
C ALA A 193 7.91 -26.06 -1.83
N PHE A 194 7.49 -24.81 -1.96
CA PHE A 194 6.15 -24.34 -1.59
C PHE A 194 5.56 -23.60 -2.80
N PRO A 195 4.94 -24.31 -3.75
CA PRO A 195 4.54 -23.73 -5.03
C PRO A 195 3.40 -22.72 -4.87
N GLY A 196 3.32 -21.75 -5.79
CA GLY A 196 2.36 -20.64 -5.71
C GLY A 196 0.88 -21.05 -5.79
N ASP A 197 0.57 -22.25 -6.30
CA ASP A 197 -0.77 -22.83 -6.30
C ASP A 197 -1.23 -23.27 -4.89
N GLN A 198 -0.31 -23.36 -3.92
CA GLN A 198 -0.62 -23.57 -2.50
C GLN A 198 -0.94 -22.27 -1.74
N ILE A 199 -0.91 -21.10 -2.40
CA ILE A 199 -1.34 -19.83 -1.79
C ILE A 199 -2.87 -19.74 -1.84
N THR A 200 -3.53 -20.49 -0.96
CA THR A 200 -5.00 -20.62 -0.93
C THR A 200 -5.65 -19.61 0.02
N GLY A 201 -4.96 -19.24 1.10
CA GLY A 201 -5.52 -18.54 2.25
C GLY A 201 -6.25 -19.45 3.24
N ILE A 202 -6.06 -20.76 3.13
CA ILE A 202 -6.56 -21.75 4.09
C ILE A 202 -5.35 -22.31 4.84
N PHE A 203 -5.42 -22.33 6.17
CA PHE A 203 -4.36 -22.92 6.98
C PHE A 203 -4.57 -24.44 7.00
N ASP A 204 -3.90 -25.12 6.09
CA ASP A 204 -4.02 -26.55 5.81
C ASP A 204 -2.76 -27.34 6.19
N ASP A 205 -2.79 -28.67 6.00
CA ASP A 205 -1.68 -29.55 6.38
C ASP A 205 -0.34 -29.14 5.72
N PRO A 206 -0.27 -28.78 4.41
CA PRO A 206 0.95 -28.25 3.81
C PRO A 206 1.48 -26.98 4.50
N THR A 207 0.60 -26.04 4.81
CA THR A 207 0.98 -24.79 5.50
C THR A 207 1.51 -25.10 6.90
N SER A 208 0.82 -25.96 7.64
CA SER A 208 1.21 -26.38 8.99
C SER A 208 2.54 -27.14 8.99
N ALA A 209 2.74 -28.06 8.06
CA ALA A 209 4.01 -28.77 7.90
C ALA A 209 5.16 -27.80 7.60
N ARG A 210 4.93 -26.81 6.74
CA ARG A 210 5.95 -25.80 6.44
C ARG A 210 6.28 -24.93 7.65
N VAL A 211 5.29 -24.54 8.46
CA VAL A 211 5.52 -23.88 9.75
C VAL A 211 6.38 -24.74 10.67
N ALA A 212 6.05 -26.03 10.80
CA ALA A 212 6.77 -26.97 11.65
C ALA A 212 8.26 -27.08 11.28
N GLU A 213 8.61 -27.03 9.99
CA GLU A 213 10.02 -27.02 9.55
C GLU A 213 10.80 -25.82 10.10
N TYR A 214 10.22 -24.61 10.09
CA TYR A 214 10.90 -23.44 10.69
C TYR A 214 11.02 -23.57 12.21
N GLN A 215 10.03 -24.15 12.85
CA GLN A 215 10.01 -24.38 14.30
C GLN A 215 11.05 -25.42 14.74
N ASP A 216 11.28 -26.46 13.95
CA ASP A 216 12.28 -27.52 14.25
C ASP A 216 13.71 -26.95 14.33
N ASP A 217 13.99 -25.88 13.59
CA ASP A 217 15.25 -25.13 13.64
C ASP A 217 15.36 -24.16 14.85
N ALA A 218 14.35 -24.08 15.71
CA ALA A 218 14.29 -23.18 16.87
C ALA A 218 13.77 -23.90 18.14
N PRO A 219 14.45 -24.96 18.60
CA PRO A 219 13.98 -25.77 19.70
C PRO A 219 13.82 -24.95 20.98
N GLY A 220 12.69 -25.14 21.68
CA GLY A 220 12.40 -24.50 22.96
C GLY A 220 11.78 -23.09 22.87
N GLN A 221 11.53 -22.57 21.67
CA GLN A 221 10.87 -21.26 21.47
C GLN A 221 9.39 -21.37 21.09
N VAL A 222 8.89 -22.59 20.85
CA VAL A 222 7.58 -22.85 20.24
C VAL A 222 6.68 -23.61 21.22
N THR A 223 5.40 -23.28 21.21
CA THR A 223 4.39 -23.87 22.12
C THR A 223 3.72 -25.09 21.51
N GLU A 224 3.34 -25.01 20.23
CA GLU A 224 2.67 -26.06 19.48
C GLU A 224 3.25 -26.19 18.07
N ARG A 225 3.53 -27.43 17.67
CA ARG A 225 4.16 -27.72 16.37
C ARG A 225 3.16 -27.55 15.24
N GLY A 226 3.53 -26.79 14.22
CA GLY A 226 2.71 -26.52 13.04
C GLY A 226 1.62 -25.47 13.26
N ALA A 227 1.50 -24.89 14.46
CA ALA A 227 0.66 -23.73 14.75
C ALA A 227 1.50 -22.45 14.76
N VAL A 228 0.86 -21.31 14.48
CA VAL A 228 1.51 -20.00 14.46
C VAL A 228 0.94 -19.13 15.57
N ASP A 229 1.64 -19.05 16.69
CA ASP A 229 1.39 -18.12 17.79
C ASP A 229 2.32 -16.89 17.69
N THR A 230 2.27 -15.98 18.66
CA THR A 230 3.16 -14.79 18.70
C THR A 230 4.65 -15.15 18.64
N ALA A 231 5.07 -16.24 19.30
CA ALA A 231 6.46 -16.69 19.28
C ALA A 231 6.86 -17.23 17.91
N THR A 232 5.99 -18.03 17.29
CA THR A 232 6.20 -18.56 15.94
C THR A 232 6.17 -17.45 14.90
N TRP A 233 5.29 -16.46 15.01
CA TRP A 233 5.32 -15.26 14.17
C TRP A 233 6.66 -14.55 14.27
N SER A 234 7.16 -14.32 15.49
CA SER A 234 8.45 -13.66 15.72
C SER A 234 9.60 -14.44 15.07
N LEU A 235 9.57 -15.77 15.16
CA LEU A 235 10.54 -16.66 14.53
C LEU A 235 10.48 -16.57 12.99
N LEU A 236 9.27 -16.66 12.43
CA LEU A 236 9.02 -16.65 10.99
C LEU A 236 9.42 -15.30 10.39
N THR A 237 8.97 -14.19 10.97
CA THR A 237 9.30 -12.84 10.48
C THR A 237 10.79 -12.56 10.59
N LEU A 238 11.44 -12.94 11.70
CA LEU A 238 12.89 -12.81 11.84
C LEU A 238 13.65 -13.53 10.72
N ARG A 239 13.14 -14.64 10.19
CA ARG A 239 13.82 -15.40 9.12
C ARG A 239 13.42 -14.94 7.72
N LEU A 240 12.12 -14.95 7.44
CA LEU A 240 11.55 -14.72 6.11
C LEU A 240 11.69 -13.27 5.68
N CYS A 241 11.58 -12.32 6.61
CA CYS A 241 11.54 -10.90 6.25
C CYS A 241 12.89 -10.33 5.81
N ARG A 242 13.98 -11.06 6.04
CA ARG A 242 15.31 -10.70 5.53
C ARG A 242 15.45 -10.83 4.02
N ASN A 243 14.50 -11.49 3.36
CA ASN A 243 14.50 -11.70 1.92
C ASN A 243 14.01 -10.48 1.13
N TYR A 244 13.55 -9.43 1.82
CA TYR A 244 12.90 -8.30 1.19
C TYR A 244 13.60 -6.97 1.45
N GLU A 245 13.93 -6.29 0.37
CA GLU A 245 14.49 -4.95 0.34
C GLU A 245 13.58 -4.12 -0.58
N TYR A 246 12.48 -3.60 -0.03
CA TYR A 246 11.52 -2.75 -0.75
C TYR A 246 12.00 -1.29 -0.84
#